data_AF-D7MWR0-F1
#
_entry.id   AF-D7MWR0-F1
#
_cell.length_a   1.000
_cell.length_b   1.000
_cell.length_c   1.000
_cell.angle_alpha   90.00
_cell.angle_beta   90.00
_cell.angle_gamma   90.00
#
_symmetry.space_group_name_H-M   'P 1'
#
loop_
_entity.id
_entity.type
_entity.pdbx_description
1 polymer ?
#
loop_
_entity_poly.entity_id
_entity_poly.type
_entity_poly.pdbx_seq_one_letter_code
_entity_poly.pdbx_strand_id
1 'polypeptide(L)'
;MTGSGQEADSVTFSCVISACSSLEKLPLGEPLHGLVIKSGYSPEAEVSVANSIISMYSKCEDDVISWNAILNGFAANGMFEEAFGVLKEMQSVDKIQPDIATVVSITSICGDFCLSREGRAVHGYTVRWEMQSRALEVINSVIDM
;
A
#
# COMPACT_ATOMS: atom_id res chain seq x y z
N MET A 1 -21.84 11.62 14.79
CA MET A 1 -22.85 10.93 15.62
C MET A 1 -22.16 10.42 16.87
N THR A 2 -22.30 11.12 17.99
CA THR A 2 -21.93 10.60 19.32
C THR A 2 -23.13 10.81 20.22
N GLY A 3 -23.98 9.78 20.31
CA GLY A 3 -25.30 9.91 20.90
C GLY A 3 -25.96 8.58 21.25
N SER A 4 -25.17 7.61 21.69
CA SER A 4 -25.56 6.41 22.45
C SER A 4 -24.27 5.62 22.68
N GLY A 5 -24.11 4.95 23.83
CA GLY A 5 -22.94 4.12 24.15
C GLY A 5 -22.86 2.83 23.34
N GLN A 6 -23.03 2.90 22.02
CA GLN A 6 -22.73 1.83 21.09
C GLN A 6 -21.28 1.96 20.67
N GLU A 7 -20.48 0.94 21.00
CA GLU A 7 -19.13 0.81 20.44
C GLU A 7 -19.24 0.68 18.92
N ALA A 8 -18.35 1.37 18.21
CA ALA A 8 -18.27 1.27 16.76
C ALA A 8 -17.85 -0.17 16.38
N ASP A 9 -18.61 -0.76 15.47
CA ASP A 9 -18.28 -2.05 14.85
C ASP A 9 -17.34 -1.87 13.63
N SER A 10 -16.85 -2.97 13.05
CA SER A 10 -15.97 -2.92 11.87
C SER A 10 -16.61 -2.23 10.66
N VAL A 11 -17.93 -2.34 10.52
CA VAL A 11 -18.69 -1.65 9.47
C VAL A 11 -18.66 -0.14 9.69
N THR A 12 -18.89 0.31 10.92
CA THR A 12 -18.82 1.74 11.29
C THR A 12 -17.44 2.31 10.99
N PHE A 13 -16.37 1.62 11.41
CA PHE A 13 -15.00 2.06 11.13
C PHE A 13 -14.72 2.14 9.64
N SER A 14 -15.02 1.08 8.88
CA SER A 14 -14.79 1.04 7.43
C SER A 14 -15.52 2.18 6.73
N CYS A 15 -16.79 2.43 7.07
CA CYS A 15 -17.57 3.51 6.47
C CYS A 15 -16.98 4.90 6.76
N VAL A 16 -16.64 5.21 8.01
CA VAL A 16 -16.14 6.54 8.38
C VAL A 16 -14.74 6.77 7.82
N ILE A 17 -13.88 5.74 7.81
CA ILE A 17 -12.54 5.80 7.22
C ILE A 17 -12.61 5.98 5.70
N SER A 18 -13.49 5.22 5.01
CA SER A 18 -13.72 5.41 3.57
C SER A 18 -14.28 6.80 3.23
N ALA A 19 -15.09 7.40 4.11
CA ALA A 19 -15.52 8.79 3.95
C ALA A 19 -14.34 9.76 4.07
N CYS A 20 -13.41 9.54 5.01
CA CYS A 20 -12.20 10.36 5.16
C CYS A 20 -11.28 10.23 3.95
N SER A 21 -11.10 8.99 3.44
CA SER A 21 -10.40 8.69 2.18
C SER A 21 -11.02 9.44 1.00
N SER A 22 -12.35 9.41 0.86
CA SER A 22 -13.06 10.06 -0.25
C SER A 22 -13.03 11.60 -0.18
N LEU A 23 -12.79 12.15 1.01
CA LEU A 23 -12.61 13.58 1.22
C LEU A 23 -11.15 14.02 1.15
N GLU A 24 -10.21 13.07 1.02
CA GLU A 24 -8.76 13.30 1.00
C GLU A 24 -8.28 14.11 2.22
N LYS A 25 -8.90 13.86 3.39
CA LYS A 25 -8.62 14.57 4.64
C LYS A 25 -7.92 13.69 5.65
N LEU A 26 -6.59 13.58 5.51
CA LEU A 26 -5.73 12.86 6.47
C LEU A 26 -5.99 13.24 7.94
N PRO A 27 -6.13 14.54 8.31
CA PRO A 27 -6.29 14.91 9.71
C PRO A 27 -7.59 14.42 10.37
N LEU A 28 -8.60 14.03 9.56
CA LEU A 28 -9.83 13.40 10.06
C LEU A 28 -9.66 11.89 10.22
N GLY A 29 -8.77 11.31 9.43
CA GLY A 29 -8.51 9.88 9.34
C GLY A 29 -7.56 9.33 10.40
N GLU A 30 -6.46 10.03 10.69
CA GLU A 30 -5.45 9.55 11.66
C GLU A 30 -6.02 9.26 13.06
N PRO A 31 -6.91 10.10 13.64
CA PRO A 31 -7.50 9.80 14.94
C PRO A 31 -8.39 8.56 14.90
N LEU A 32 -9.02 8.27 13.75
CA LEU A 32 -9.86 7.08 13.56
C LEU A 32 -9.03 5.82 13.47
N HIS A 33 -7.90 5.84 12.76
CA HIS A 33 -6.94 4.72 12.76
C HIS A 33 -6.46 4.42 14.20
N GLY A 34 -6.08 5.44 14.97
CA GLY A 34 -5.74 5.27 16.37
C GLY A 34 -6.89 4.71 17.23
N LEU A 35 -8.14 5.05 16.91
CA LEU A 35 -9.32 4.51 17.58
C LEU A 35 -9.56 3.03 17.23
N VAL A 36 -9.40 2.63 15.98
CA VAL A 36 -9.47 1.22 15.54
C VAL A 36 -8.50 0.35 16.36
N ILE A 37 -7.25 0.80 16.50
CA ILE A 37 -6.24 0.09 17.30
C ILE A 37 -6.67 0.00 18.77
N LYS A 38 -7.12 1.11 19.36
CA LYS A 38 -7.58 1.14 20.77
C LYS A 38 -8.80 0.26 21.02
N SER A 39 -9.65 0.09 20.03
CA SER A 39 -10.83 -0.77 20.09
C SER A 39 -10.51 -2.25 19.89
N GLY A 40 -9.24 -2.61 19.69
CA GLY A 40 -8.79 -4.01 19.63
C GLY A 40 -9.03 -4.70 18.28
N TYR A 41 -9.28 -3.93 17.22
CA TYR A 41 -9.41 -4.48 15.88
C TYR A 41 -8.04 -4.93 15.36
N SER A 42 -7.93 -6.19 14.95
CA SER A 42 -6.73 -6.71 14.31
C SER A 42 -6.91 -6.76 12.79
N PRO A 43 -5.87 -6.38 12.01
CA PRO A 43 -5.94 -6.44 10.54
C PRO A 43 -6.26 -7.84 10.00
N GLU A 44 -5.85 -8.89 10.69
CA GLU A 44 -6.01 -10.29 10.27
C GLU A 44 -7.45 -10.79 10.44
N ALA A 45 -8.18 -10.24 11.42
CA ALA A 45 -9.59 -10.60 11.66
C ALA A 45 -10.54 -9.72 10.84
N GLU A 46 -10.14 -8.48 10.52
CA GLU A 46 -11.03 -7.43 10.03
C GLU A 46 -10.47 -6.76 8.77
N VAL A 47 -10.32 -7.57 7.72
CA VAL A 47 -9.75 -7.18 6.41
C VAL A 47 -10.43 -5.93 5.81
N SER A 48 -11.74 -5.76 6.02
CA SER A 48 -12.45 -4.58 5.51
C SER A 48 -11.96 -3.27 6.15
N VAL A 49 -11.70 -3.29 7.46
CA VAL A 49 -11.18 -2.14 8.20
C VAL A 49 -9.75 -1.86 7.76
N ALA A 50 -8.92 -2.91 7.64
CA ALA A 50 -7.55 -2.79 7.15
C ALA A 50 -7.50 -2.17 5.74
N ASN A 51 -8.31 -2.66 4.81
CA ASN A 51 -8.38 -2.12 3.44
C ASN A 51 -8.87 -0.67 3.43
N SER A 52 -9.81 -0.31 4.31
CA SER A 52 -10.27 1.09 4.42
C SER A 52 -9.17 2.03 4.89
N ILE A 53 -8.35 1.60 5.87
CA ILE A 53 -7.22 2.37 6.39
C ILE A 53 -6.16 2.54 5.31
N ILE A 54 -5.82 1.45 4.61
CA ILE A 54 -4.89 1.47 3.49
C ILE A 54 -5.36 2.46 2.41
N SER A 55 -6.62 2.36 1.99
CA SER A 55 -7.20 3.27 1.00
C SER A 55 -7.27 4.72 1.47
N MET A 56 -7.33 4.96 2.78
CA MET A 56 -7.32 6.31 3.33
C MET A 56 -5.93 6.90 3.27
N TYR A 57 -4.91 6.21 3.78
CA TYR A 57 -3.53 6.69 3.70
C TYR A 57 -3.06 6.86 2.26
N SER A 58 -3.42 5.92 1.37
CA SER A 58 -3.02 5.98 -0.04
C SER A 58 -3.55 7.22 -0.78
N LYS A 59 -4.75 7.71 -0.43
CA LYS A 59 -5.35 8.90 -1.07
C LYS A 59 -5.08 10.21 -0.33
N CYS A 60 -4.84 10.14 0.98
CA CYS A 60 -4.68 11.31 1.82
C CYS A 60 -3.21 11.70 2.02
N GLU A 61 -2.30 10.75 1.86
CA GLU A 61 -0.86 10.90 2.07
C GLU A 61 -0.12 10.54 0.78
N ASP A 62 -0.02 11.53 -0.11
CA ASP A 62 0.56 11.43 -1.44
C ASP A 62 2.09 11.44 -1.42
N ASP A 63 2.71 10.56 -0.63
CA ASP A 63 4.16 10.43 -0.56
C ASP A 63 4.64 9.00 -0.80
N VAL A 64 5.81 8.89 -1.44
CA VAL A 64 6.40 7.60 -1.85
C VAL A 64 6.66 6.64 -0.68
N ILE A 65 6.89 7.16 0.54
CA ILE A 65 7.21 6.36 1.72
C ILE A 65 5.93 5.64 2.19
N SER A 66 4.81 6.34 2.27
CA SER A 66 3.51 5.77 2.66
C SER A 66 3.04 4.70 1.67
N TRP A 67 3.18 4.95 0.37
CA TRP A 67 2.91 3.96 -0.68
C TRP A 67 3.81 2.72 -0.56
N ASN A 68 5.11 2.91 -0.31
CA ASN A 68 6.05 1.82 -0.11
C ASN A 68 5.72 0.98 1.15
N ALA A 69 5.28 1.62 2.23
CA ALA A 69 4.87 0.92 3.45
C ALA A 69 3.66 0.00 3.19
N ILE A 70 2.64 0.49 2.47
CA ILE A 70 1.46 -0.30 2.08
C ILE A 70 1.87 -1.46 1.19
N LEU A 71 2.68 -1.20 0.15
CA LEU A 71 3.13 -2.20 -0.80
C LEU A 71 3.93 -3.31 -0.11
N ASN A 72 4.84 -2.95 0.80
CA ASN A 72 5.61 -3.91 1.61
C ASN A 72 4.72 -4.75 2.51
N GLY A 73 3.66 -4.15 3.07
CA GLY A 73 2.67 -4.87 3.87
C GLY A 73 2.01 -6.01 3.08
N PHE A 74 1.55 -5.73 1.85
CA PHE A 74 0.98 -6.77 0.99
C PHE A 74 2.03 -7.79 0.53
N ALA A 75 3.23 -7.33 0.15
CA ALA A 75 4.34 -8.20 -0.26
C ALA A 75 4.71 -9.23 0.82
N ALA A 76 4.89 -8.78 2.07
CA ALA A 76 5.27 -9.64 3.19
C ALA A 76 4.20 -10.68 3.55
N ASN A 77 2.95 -10.46 3.15
CA ASN A 77 1.83 -11.39 3.37
C ASN A 77 1.50 -12.24 2.13
N GLY A 78 2.30 -12.14 1.07
CA GLY A 78 2.08 -12.89 -0.18
C GLY A 78 0.84 -12.47 -0.97
N MET A 79 0.29 -11.29 -0.67
CA MET A 79 -0.88 -10.71 -1.32
C MET A 79 -0.47 -9.94 -2.57
N PHE A 80 0.07 -10.67 -3.55
CA PHE A 80 0.70 -10.05 -4.73
C PHE A 80 -0.30 -9.30 -5.62
N GLU A 81 -1.55 -9.78 -5.75
CA GLU A 81 -2.57 -9.09 -6.56
C GLU A 81 -2.88 -7.70 -6.00
N GLU A 82 -3.02 -7.59 -4.68
CA GLU A 82 -3.23 -6.33 -3.95
C GLU A 82 -2.00 -5.43 -4.04
N ALA A 83 -0.79 -5.99 -3.92
CA ALA A 83 0.45 -5.22 -4.09
C ALA A 83 0.56 -4.58 -5.48
N PHE A 84 0.19 -5.30 -6.54
CA PHE A 84 0.12 -4.73 -7.89
C PHE A 84 -1.02 -3.72 -8.06
N GLY A 85 -2.14 -3.92 -7.36
CA GLY A 85 -3.23 -2.94 -7.28
C GLY A 85 -2.73 -1.60 -6.70
N VAL A 86 -2.03 -1.65 -5.58
CA VAL A 86 -1.41 -0.49 -4.92
C VAL A 86 -0.38 0.19 -5.82
N LEU A 87 0.51 -0.58 -6.48
CA LEU A 87 1.47 -0.02 -7.42
C LEU A 87 0.78 0.75 -8.55
N LYS A 88 -0.34 0.22 -9.07
CA LYS A 88 -1.12 0.88 -10.12
C LYS A 88 -1.79 2.16 -9.63
N GLU A 89 -2.33 2.15 -8.41
CA GLU A 89 -2.90 3.36 -7.81
C GLU A 89 -1.83 4.43 -7.57
N MET A 90 -0.66 4.06 -7.02
CA MET A 90 0.50 4.93 -6.84
C MET A 90 0.90 5.62 -8.15
N GLN A 91 0.96 4.88 -9.26
CA GLN A 91 1.28 5.41 -10.59
C GLN A 91 0.17 6.30 -11.19
N SER A 92 -1.04 6.24 -10.66
CA SER A 92 -2.16 7.08 -11.09
C SER A 92 -2.20 8.45 -10.40
N VAL A 93 -1.51 8.58 -9.26
CA VAL A 93 -1.37 9.85 -8.54
C VAL A 93 -0.31 10.72 -9.21
N ASP A 94 -0.70 11.95 -9.56
CA ASP A 94 0.19 12.88 -10.25
C ASP A 94 1.41 13.22 -9.38
N LYS A 95 2.62 13.17 -9.96
CA LYS A 95 3.94 13.41 -9.31
C LYS A 95 4.49 12.31 -8.40
N ILE A 96 3.78 11.22 -8.12
CA ILE A 96 4.36 10.08 -7.40
C ILE A 96 4.90 9.08 -8.42
N GLN A 97 6.17 8.70 -8.27
CA GLN A 97 6.83 7.71 -9.12
C GLN A 97 7.39 6.58 -8.24
N PRO A 98 7.24 5.31 -8.66
CA PRO A 98 7.95 4.20 -8.05
C PRO A 98 9.44 4.50 -7.91
N ASP A 99 9.96 4.37 -6.69
CA ASP A 99 11.37 4.55 -6.38
C ASP A 99 12.10 3.21 -6.29
N ILE A 100 13.37 3.25 -5.88
CA ILE A 100 14.20 2.05 -5.76
C ILE A 100 13.57 1.05 -4.77
N ALA A 101 13.06 1.52 -3.64
CA ALA A 101 12.42 0.66 -2.65
C ALA A 101 11.14 0.02 -3.24
N THR A 102 10.32 0.78 -3.95
CA THR A 102 9.14 0.24 -4.65
C THR A 102 9.52 -0.88 -5.61
N VAL A 103 10.55 -0.64 -6.43
CA VAL A 103 11.02 -1.59 -7.45
C VAL A 103 11.56 -2.86 -6.82
N VAL A 104 12.39 -2.74 -5.78
CA VAL A 104 12.97 -3.90 -5.08
C VAL A 104 11.85 -4.77 -4.52
N SER A 105 10.87 -4.18 -3.83
CA SER A 105 9.76 -4.93 -3.25
C SER A 105 8.93 -5.66 -4.29
N ILE A 106 8.59 -5.00 -5.41
CA ILE A 106 7.84 -5.63 -6.51
C ILE A 106 8.66 -6.73 -7.20
N THR A 107 9.96 -6.53 -7.34
CA THR A 107 10.84 -7.53 -7.96
C THR A 107 10.93 -8.79 -7.09
N SER A 108 11.05 -8.63 -5.76
CA SER A 108 11.00 -9.76 -4.82
C SER A 108 9.68 -10.54 -4.93
N ILE A 109 8.53 -9.85 -4.99
CA ILE A 109 7.23 -10.49 -5.23
C ILE A 109 7.24 -11.28 -6.54
N CYS A 110 7.84 -10.73 -7.60
CA CYS A 110 7.91 -11.44 -8.88
C CYS A 110 8.74 -12.73 -8.79
N GLY A 111 9.85 -12.72 -8.06
CA GLY A 111 10.68 -13.89 -7.81
C GLY A 111 9.96 -14.93 -6.94
N ASP A 112 9.44 -14.52 -5.78
CA ASP A 112 8.79 -15.39 -4.80
C ASP A 112 7.57 -16.13 -5.38
N PHE A 113 6.84 -15.49 -6.30
CA PHE A 113 5.63 -16.02 -6.91
C PHE A 113 5.80 -16.44 -8.38
N CYS A 114 7.04 -16.49 -8.89
CA CYS A 114 7.35 -16.89 -10.27
C CYS A 114 6.59 -16.09 -11.35
N LEU A 115 6.33 -14.81 -11.12
CA LEU A 115 5.53 -13.93 -11.99
C LEU A 115 6.37 -13.39 -13.15
N SER A 116 6.81 -14.26 -14.06
CA SER A 116 7.81 -13.91 -15.07
C SER A 116 7.35 -12.83 -16.06
N ARG A 117 6.04 -12.66 -16.28
CA ARG A 117 5.52 -11.62 -17.19
C ARG A 117 5.61 -10.25 -16.54
N GLU A 118 5.18 -10.14 -15.29
CA GLU A 118 5.20 -8.96 -14.46
C GLU A 118 6.66 -8.58 -14.16
N GLY A 119 7.50 -9.55 -13.81
CA GLY A 119 8.95 -9.35 -13.60
C GLY A 119 9.66 -8.76 -14.82
N ARG A 120 9.31 -9.20 -16.05
CA ARG A 120 9.82 -8.57 -17.28
C ARG A 120 9.34 -7.13 -17.46
N ALA A 121 8.11 -6.81 -17.06
CA ALA A 121 7.61 -5.44 -17.12
C ALA A 121 8.36 -4.54 -16.13
N VAL A 122 8.62 -5.03 -14.92
CA VAL A 122 9.39 -4.36 -13.87
C VAL A 122 10.83 -4.14 -14.33
N HIS A 123 11.48 -5.17 -14.89
CA HIS A 123 12.80 -5.04 -15.51
C HIS A 123 12.83 -3.99 -16.63
N GLY A 124 11.83 -3.97 -17.50
CA GLY A 124 11.72 -2.93 -18.53
C GLY A 124 11.56 -1.52 -17.96
N TYR A 125 10.86 -1.39 -16.83
CA TYR A 125 10.73 -0.14 -16.09
C TYR A 125 12.06 0.33 -15.51
N THR A 126 12.80 -0.55 -14.82
CA THR A 126 14.10 -0.20 -14.22
C THR A 126 15.09 0.30 -15.27
N VAL A 127 15.18 -0.42 -16.40
CA VAL A 127 16.04 -0.05 -17.52
C VAL A 127 15.68 1.31 -18.10
N ARG A 128 14.39 1.57 -18.33
CA ARG A 128 13.89 2.83 -18.91
C ARG A 128 14.20 4.04 -18.05
N TRP A 129 14.17 3.88 -16.73
CA TRP A 129 14.44 4.94 -15.76
C TRP A 129 15.88 4.94 -15.24
N GLU A 130 16.75 4.13 -15.86
CA GLU A 130 18.18 4.00 -15.49
C GLU A 130 18.40 3.73 -14.00
N MET A 131 17.52 2.96 -13.37
CA MET A 131 17.57 2.73 -11.91
C MET A 131 18.72 1.79 -11.54
N GLN A 132 19.06 0.85 -12.42
CA GLN A 132 20.18 -0.09 -12.25
C GLN A 132 21.54 0.61 -12.10
N SER A 133 21.74 1.77 -12.71
CA SER A 133 23.01 2.52 -12.58
C SER A 133 23.06 3.35 -11.30
N ARG A 134 21.92 3.52 -10.61
CA ARG A 134 21.76 4.37 -9.44
C ARG A 134 21.81 3.61 -8.12
N ALA A 135 21.44 2.33 -8.11
CA ALA A 135 21.50 1.50 -6.90
C ALA A 135 21.72 0.01 -7.22
N LEU A 136 22.69 -0.59 -6.51
CA LEU A 136 23.01 -2.02 -6.61
C LEU A 136 21.87 -2.92 -6.11
N GLU A 137 21.03 -2.41 -5.20
CA GLU A 137 19.84 -3.09 -4.68
C GLU A 137 18.87 -3.51 -5.80
N VAL A 138 18.74 -2.68 -6.84
CA VAL A 138 17.92 -2.99 -8.03
C VAL A 138 18.56 -4.10 -8.85
N ILE A 139 19.88 -4.12 -8.98
CA ILE A 139 20.59 -5.17 -9.71
C ILE A 139 20.44 -6.51 -8.98
N ASN A 140 20.66 -6.53 -7.67
CA ASN A 140 20.57 -7.75 -6.87
C ASN A 140 19.16 -8.32 -6.89
N SER A 141 18.14 -7.49 -6.65
CA SER A 141 16.74 -7.95 -6.69
C SER A 141 16.35 -8.52 -8.06
N VAL A 142 16.83 -7.94 -9.17
CA VAL A 142 16.59 -8.46 -10.52
C VAL A 142 17.33 -9.77 -10.80
N ILE A 143 18.50 -9.98 -10.19
CA ILE A 143 19.26 -11.25 -10.30
C ILE A 143 18.59 -12.36 -9.47
N ASP A 144 18.03 -12.00 -8.32
CA ASP A 144 17.39 -12.92 -7.38
C ASP A 144 15.97 -13.33 -7.82
N MET A 145 15.41 -12.68 -8.85
CA MET A 145 14.12 -12.97 -9.49
C MET A 145 14.21 -14.09 -10.54
#